data_AF-A0A7C1TTM9-F1
#
_entry.id   AF-A0A7C1TTM9-F1
#
_cell.length_a   1.000
_cell.length_b   1.000
_cell.length_c   1.000
_cell.angle_alpha   90.00
_cell.angle_beta   90.00
_cell.angle_gamma   90.00
#
_symmetry.space_group_name_H-M   'P 1'
#
loop_
_entity.id
_entity.type
_entity.pdbx_description
1 polymer ?
#
loop_
_entity_poly.entity_id
_entity_poly.type
_entity_poly.pdbx_seq_one_letter_code
_entity_poly.pdbx_strand_id
1 'polypeptide(L)'
;MAESETAMPPLSDAYVEACYQIVFAKETAPYGGYEAVEAFIRELIDQATPEEREIIFKSILPVLNASRDPDVINNIIKKLGAIGARRLLERHDQRLMDTTFAPFIEAVRGADKCVVFVAHTPLFVILREAMYLKRNGYSVYLASVWAVPEFIQEVFDNHFDGVVYTFGSFRIMRRMLAALEPDIFHVQCWMWFYFLGRMAIEAKGQAMVVCEFFDITSLYAEREVLCRHWKPASVDFDFAMERFILHHADAVVHRFPADVIGEWKDFHGARIADLEMHPFACPEFVSYKDDKPPRRGNEIRLVYAGTVVPENKSYPIELFPEARRLQAIRSMLEQGMEVYVFPTPYSPVNETDEEYAAYFEMLKRNPGLHFLDSVPPDKLAETISVYDYGILLSDIDLDLIKVKDALMRGAVGTKLFAYLEAGLPVLVNAEYREMARIVTEHGVGMAVKSWKSR
;
A
#
# COMPACT_ATOMS: atom_id res chain seq x y z
N MET A 1 -9.39 13.88 -38.42
CA MET A 1 -10.71 13.97 -37.74
C MET A 1 -10.76 12.82 -36.76
N ALA A 2 -10.32 13.06 -35.53
CA ALA A 2 -10.43 12.10 -34.45
C ALA A 2 -11.89 12.13 -33.96
N GLU A 3 -12.56 11.00 -33.98
CA GLU A 3 -13.85 10.85 -33.29
C GLU A 3 -13.62 11.22 -31.82
N SER A 4 -14.38 12.19 -31.32
CA SER A 4 -14.42 12.46 -29.89
C SER A 4 -15.03 11.22 -29.24
N GLU A 5 -14.20 10.37 -28.63
CA GLU A 5 -14.68 9.45 -27.60
C GLU A 5 -15.41 10.32 -26.56
N THR A 6 -16.73 10.33 -26.62
CA THR A 6 -17.55 10.98 -25.61
C THR A 6 -17.22 10.32 -24.29
N ALA A 7 -16.49 11.03 -23.42
CA ALA A 7 -16.11 10.55 -22.11
C ALA A 7 -17.37 10.03 -21.42
N MET A 8 -17.36 8.75 -21.04
CA MET A 8 -18.49 8.15 -20.32
C MET A 8 -18.78 9.00 -19.07
N PRO A 9 -20.04 9.35 -18.78
CA PRO A 9 -20.37 10.12 -17.60
C PRO A 9 -19.91 9.35 -16.33
N PRO A 10 -19.57 10.07 -15.24
CA PRO A 10 -19.31 9.44 -13.95
C PRO A 10 -20.46 8.56 -13.50
N LEU A 11 -20.15 7.49 -12.77
CA LEU A 11 -21.18 6.64 -12.15
C LEU A 11 -22.12 7.46 -11.25
N SER A 12 -23.41 7.13 -11.28
CA SER A 12 -24.38 7.65 -10.32
C SER A 12 -24.08 7.17 -8.89
N ASP A 13 -24.43 7.96 -7.87
CA ASP A 13 -24.25 7.59 -6.46
C ASP A 13 -24.89 6.23 -6.10
N ALA A 14 -26.05 5.90 -6.69
CA ALA A 14 -26.72 4.61 -6.48
C ALA A 14 -25.88 3.42 -6.96
N TYR A 15 -25.13 3.60 -8.05
CA TYR A 15 -24.23 2.58 -8.58
C TYR A 15 -22.93 2.49 -7.77
N VAL A 16 -22.39 3.63 -7.32
CA VAL A 16 -21.26 3.65 -6.38
C VAL A 16 -21.62 2.88 -5.10
N GLU A 17 -22.83 3.09 -4.57
CA GLU A 17 -23.30 2.36 -3.41
C GLU A 17 -23.41 0.86 -3.69
N ALA A 18 -23.92 0.47 -4.85
CA ALA A 18 -23.94 -0.94 -5.25
C ALA A 18 -22.51 -1.51 -5.35
N CYS A 19 -21.55 -0.76 -5.89
CA CYS A 19 -20.13 -1.14 -5.91
C CYS A 19 -19.57 -1.35 -4.50
N TYR A 20 -19.85 -0.44 -3.56
CA TYR A 20 -19.44 -0.57 -2.17
C TYR A 20 -20.00 -1.86 -1.53
N GLN A 21 -21.29 -2.12 -1.71
CA GLN A 21 -21.91 -3.35 -1.18
C GLN A 21 -21.35 -4.62 -1.83
N ILE A 22 -20.96 -4.55 -3.12
CA ILE A 22 -20.37 -5.67 -3.85
C ILE A 22 -19.01 -6.09 -3.27
N VAL A 23 -18.21 -5.16 -2.74
CA VAL A 23 -16.91 -5.47 -2.08
C VAL A 23 -17.09 -6.56 -1.03
N PHE A 24 -18.18 -6.50 -0.25
CA PHE A 24 -18.47 -7.46 0.81
C PHE A 24 -19.34 -8.62 0.32
N ALA A 25 -20.36 -8.32 -0.49
CA ALA A 25 -21.41 -9.30 -0.82
C ALA A 25 -20.94 -10.42 -1.76
N LYS A 26 -19.89 -10.17 -2.56
CA LYS A 26 -19.31 -11.18 -3.46
C LYS A 26 -18.15 -11.94 -2.84
N GLU A 27 -17.76 -11.58 -1.62
CA GLU A 27 -16.70 -12.26 -0.92
C GLU A 27 -17.23 -13.55 -0.30
N THR A 28 -16.76 -14.67 -0.82
CA THR A 28 -17.24 -16.00 -0.42
C THR A 28 -16.18 -16.79 0.35
N ALA A 29 -14.95 -16.26 0.44
CA ALA A 29 -13.78 -16.89 1.04
C ALA A 29 -13.91 -17.05 2.56
N PRO A 30 -13.66 -18.24 3.11
CA PRO A 30 -13.40 -18.40 4.53
C PRO A 30 -12.03 -17.83 4.88
N TYR A 31 -11.85 -17.58 6.16
CA TYR A 31 -10.66 -16.97 6.73
C TYR A 31 -9.42 -17.87 6.66
N GLY A 32 -8.27 -17.27 6.33
CA GLY A 32 -6.93 -17.86 6.48
C GLY A 32 -6.39 -18.59 5.25
N GLY A 33 -5.20 -19.19 5.40
CA GLY A 33 -4.53 -20.01 4.37
C GLY A 33 -5.19 -21.38 4.14
N TYR A 34 -4.57 -22.22 3.30
CA TYR A 34 -5.09 -23.54 2.90
C TYR A 34 -5.61 -24.37 4.08
N GLU A 35 -4.82 -24.44 5.16
CA GLU A 35 -5.13 -25.21 6.36
C GLU A 35 -6.38 -24.70 7.08
N ALA A 36 -6.57 -23.38 7.11
CA ALA A 36 -7.75 -22.76 7.72
C ALA A 36 -9.00 -22.97 6.84
N VAL A 37 -8.85 -22.93 5.51
CA VAL A 37 -9.91 -23.29 4.56
C VAL A 37 -10.29 -24.77 4.71
N GLU A 38 -9.31 -25.67 4.83
CA GLU A 38 -9.56 -27.10 5.02
C GLU A 38 -10.29 -27.36 6.35
N ALA A 39 -9.84 -26.71 7.43
CA ALA A 39 -10.50 -26.79 8.73
C ALA A 39 -11.94 -26.28 8.66
N PHE A 40 -12.17 -25.13 8.02
CA PHE A 40 -13.51 -24.61 7.77
C PHE A 40 -14.38 -25.61 7.00
N ILE A 41 -13.87 -26.23 5.95
CA ILE A 41 -14.66 -27.18 5.14
C ILE A 41 -14.99 -28.46 5.91
N ARG A 42 -14.08 -28.94 6.76
CA ARG A 42 -14.37 -30.07 7.67
C ARG A 42 -15.47 -29.72 8.66
N GLU A 43 -15.37 -28.55 9.30
CA GLU A 43 -16.42 -28.07 10.21
C GLU A 43 -17.75 -27.82 9.50
N LEU A 44 -17.72 -27.33 8.25
CA LEU A 44 -18.90 -27.17 7.43
C LEU A 44 -19.61 -28.50 7.21
N ILE A 45 -18.88 -29.57 6.89
CA ILE A 45 -19.45 -30.91 6.69
C ILE A 45 -20.14 -31.40 7.96
N ASP A 46 -19.52 -31.19 9.12
CA ASP A 46 -20.07 -31.63 10.40
C ASP A 46 -21.37 -30.91 10.76
N GLN A 47 -21.52 -29.65 10.33
CA GLN A 47 -22.67 -28.80 10.69
C GLN A 47 -23.69 -28.59 9.57
N ALA A 48 -23.41 -29.11 8.37
CA ALA A 48 -24.27 -29.02 7.19
C ALA A 48 -25.50 -29.94 7.29
N THR A 49 -26.62 -29.50 6.71
CA THR A 49 -27.80 -30.37 6.50
C THR A 49 -27.45 -31.53 5.55
N PRO A 50 -28.25 -32.61 5.52
CA PRO A 50 -28.01 -33.72 4.59
C PRO A 50 -27.88 -33.29 3.12
N GLU A 51 -28.69 -32.33 2.64
CA GLU A 51 -28.62 -31.81 1.27
C GLU A 51 -27.33 -31.00 1.03
N GLU A 52 -26.93 -30.18 2.00
CA GLU A 52 -25.69 -29.40 1.94
C GLU A 52 -24.44 -30.30 1.93
N ARG A 53 -24.45 -31.37 2.74
CA ARG A 53 -23.36 -32.36 2.77
C ARG A 53 -23.18 -33.03 1.40
N GLU A 54 -24.28 -33.41 0.74
CA GLU A 54 -24.22 -34.05 -0.57
C GLU A 54 -23.51 -33.18 -1.62
N ILE A 55 -23.78 -31.88 -1.60
CA ILE A 55 -23.14 -30.90 -2.49
C ILE A 55 -21.65 -30.75 -2.15
N ILE A 56 -21.30 -30.64 -0.86
CA ILE A 56 -19.90 -30.53 -0.43
C ILE A 56 -19.11 -31.78 -0.82
N PHE A 57 -19.64 -32.97 -0.58
CA PHE A 57 -18.97 -34.23 -0.92
C PHE A 57 -18.81 -34.43 -2.44
N LYS A 58 -19.80 -34.05 -3.25
CA LYS A 58 -19.76 -34.27 -4.70
C LYS A 58 -18.94 -33.23 -5.46
N SER A 59 -18.93 -31.98 -5.03
CA SER A 59 -18.38 -30.88 -5.82
C SER A 59 -17.08 -30.28 -5.27
N ILE A 60 -16.77 -30.50 -3.99
CA ILE A 60 -15.77 -29.71 -3.28
C ILE A 60 -14.61 -30.56 -2.77
N LEU A 61 -14.91 -31.64 -2.04
CA LEU A 61 -13.89 -32.55 -1.52
C LEU A 61 -12.95 -33.12 -2.60
N PRO A 62 -13.45 -33.56 -3.77
CA PRO A 62 -12.59 -34.10 -4.83
C PRO A 62 -11.60 -33.08 -5.38
N VAL A 63 -11.99 -31.81 -5.44
CA VAL A 63 -11.16 -30.73 -6.02
C VAL A 63 -10.12 -30.27 -5.00
N LEU A 64 -10.48 -30.15 -3.72
CA LEU A 64 -9.53 -29.86 -2.63
C LEU A 64 -8.46 -30.95 -2.50
N ASN A 65 -8.87 -32.22 -2.57
CA ASN A 65 -7.94 -33.34 -2.49
C ASN A 65 -7.01 -33.43 -3.72
N ALA A 66 -7.41 -32.84 -4.85
CA ALA A 66 -6.67 -32.88 -6.11
C ALA A 66 -5.72 -31.68 -6.30
N SER A 67 -5.90 -30.57 -5.58
CA SER A 67 -5.07 -29.38 -5.75
C SER A 67 -4.96 -28.55 -4.48
N ARG A 68 -3.73 -28.11 -4.19
CA ARG A 68 -3.43 -27.09 -3.18
C ARG A 68 -3.32 -25.68 -3.77
N ASP A 69 -3.68 -25.52 -5.04
CA ASP A 69 -3.62 -24.24 -5.75
C ASP A 69 -4.64 -23.23 -5.16
N PRO A 70 -4.18 -22.07 -4.66
CA PRO A 70 -5.04 -21.02 -4.12
C PRO A 70 -6.17 -20.56 -5.08
N ASP A 71 -5.93 -20.54 -6.39
CA ASP A 71 -6.93 -20.11 -7.37
C ASP A 71 -8.02 -21.16 -7.56
N VAL A 72 -7.64 -22.43 -7.52
CA VAL A 72 -8.61 -23.55 -7.54
C VAL A 72 -9.49 -23.48 -6.30
N ILE A 73 -8.91 -23.23 -5.14
CA ILE A 73 -9.62 -23.11 -3.86
C ILE A 73 -10.55 -21.91 -3.85
N ASN A 74 -10.08 -20.74 -4.29
CA ASN A 74 -10.91 -19.54 -4.43
C ASN A 74 -12.11 -19.77 -5.38
N ASN A 75 -11.93 -20.55 -6.43
CA ASN A 75 -13.01 -20.89 -7.35
C ASN A 75 -14.03 -21.88 -6.75
N ILE A 76 -13.59 -22.83 -5.92
CA ILE A 76 -14.47 -23.73 -5.16
C ILE A 76 -15.34 -22.92 -4.18
N ILE A 77 -14.70 -22.03 -3.45
CA ILE A 77 -15.32 -21.13 -2.49
C ILE A 77 -16.37 -20.24 -3.18
N LYS A 78 -16.07 -19.66 -4.35
CA LYS A 78 -17.04 -18.89 -5.14
C LYS A 78 -18.27 -19.72 -5.51
N LYS A 79 -18.07 -21.00 -5.85
CA LYS A 79 -19.16 -21.94 -6.12
C LYS A 79 -19.99 -22.24 -4.86
N LEU A 80 -19.37 -22.33 -3.68
CA LEU A 80 -20.08 -22.49 -2.40
C LEU A 80 -21.04 -21.32 -2.11
N GLY A 81 -20.58 -20.08 -2.30
CA GLY A 81 -21.42 -18.90 -2.10
C GLY A 81 -22.65 -18.85 -3.02
N ALA A 82 -22.52 -19.37 -4.25
CA ALA A 82 -23.61 -19.42 -5.22
C ALA A 82 -24.72 -20.45 -4.90
N ILE A 83 -24.47 -21.38 -3.97
CA ILE A 83 -25.39 -22.50 -3.66
C ILE A 83 -26.11 -22.29 -2.31
N GLY A 84 -26.18 -21.05 -1.80
CA GLY A 84 -26.95 -20.73 -0.59
C GLY A 84 -26.22 -20.98 0.73
N ALA A 85 -24.90 -21.26 0.70
CA ALA A 85 -24.07 -21.43 1.89
C ALA A 85 -23.80 -20.13 2.68
N ARG A 86 -24.49 -19.02 2.38
CA ARG A 86 -24.33 -17.72 3.05
C ARG A 86 -24.53 -17.83 4.57
N ARG A 87 -25.53 -18.59 5.01
CA ARG A 87 -25.79 -18.82 6.45
C ARG A 87 -24.67 -19.59 7.13
N LEU A 88 -23.96 -20.46 6.41
CA LEU A 88 -22.83 -21.20 6.94
C LEU A 88 -21.60 -20.29 7.06
N LEU A 89 -21.38 -19.45 6.06
CA LEU A 89 -20.32 -18.45 6.05
C LEU A 89 -20.50 -17.39 7.16
N GLU A 90 -21.73 -16.95 7.40
CA GLU A 90 -22.08 -16.03 8.51
C GLU A 90 -21.83 -16.67 9.89
N ARG A 91 -22.15 -17.96 10.05
CA ARG A 91 -21.87 -18.74 11.27
C ARG A 91 -20.38 -18.91 11.52
N HIS A 92 -19.61 -19.22 10.48
CA HIS A 92 -18.15 -19.34 10.58
C HIS A 92 -17.51 -18.03 11.00
N ASP A 93 -17.88 -16.92 10.38
CA ASP A 93 -17.40 -15.62 10.82
C ASP A 93 -17.75 -15.31 12.26
N GLN A 94 -18.99 -15.58 12.68
CA GLN A 94 -19.40 -15.33 14.06
C GLN A 94 -18.49 -16.10 15.03
N ARG A 95 -18.23 -17.37 14.72
CA ARG A 95 -17.30 -18.17 15.53
C ARG A 95 -15.89 -17.59 15.54
N LEU A 96 -15.36 -17.12 14.41
CA LEU A 96 -14.04 -16.46 14.38
C LEU A 96 -14.04 -15.21 15.26
N MET A 97 -15.11 -14.42 15.22
CA MET A 97 -15.27 -13.27 16.12
C MET A 97 -15.26 -13.69 17.60
N ASP A 98 -15.92 -14.80 17.92
CA ASP A 98 -16.07 -15.31 19.29
C ASP A 98 -14.84 -16.09 19.80
N THR A 99 -13.93 -16.53 18.92
CA THR A 99 -12.75 -17.33 19.29
C THR A 99 -11.44 -16.69 18.85
N THR A 100 -11.17 -16.64 17.56
CA THR A 100 -9.89 -16.18 17.00
C THR A 100 -9.65 -14.71 17.27
N PHE A 101 -10.67 -13.87 17.09
CA PHE A 101 -10.56 -12.42 17.23
C PHE A 101 -10.96 -11.91 18.61
N ALA A 102 -11.64 -12.72 19.42
CA ALA A 102 -12.10 -12.33 20.76
C ALA A 102 -10.96 -11.75 21.64
N PRO A 103 -9.76 -12.36 21.75
CA PRO A 103 -8.69 -11.80 22.56
C PRO A 103 -8.24 -10.41 22.10
N PHE A 104 -8.18 -10.19 20.78
CA PHE A 104 -7.81 -8.88 20.21
C PHE A 104 -8.89 -7.83 20.49
N ILE A 105 -10.17 -8.20 20.31
CA ILE A 105 -11.31 -7.31 20.57
C ILE A 105 -11.38 -6.93 22.06
N GLU A 106 -11.22 -7.90 22.96
CA GLU A 106 -11.20 -7.67 24.40
C GLU A 106 -10.02 -6.78 24.81
N ALA A 107 -8.84 -6.99 24.23
CA ALA A 107 -7.67 -6.16 24.49
C ALA A 107 -7.91 -4.69 24.07
N VAL A 108 -8.46 -4.46 22.88
CA VAL A 108 -8.78 -3.11 22.39
C VAL A 108 -9.82 -2.43 23.28
N ARG A 109 -10.91 -3.11 23.65
CA ARG A 109 -11.96 -2.54 24.51
C ARG A 109 -11.50 -2.23 25.93
N GLY A 110 -10.51 -2.97 26.43
CA GLY A 110 -9.93 -2.77 27.75
C GLY A 110 -8.79 -1.76 27.80
N ALA A 111 -8.35 -1.24 26.65
CA ALA A 111 -7.22 -0.33 26.56
C ALA A 111 -7.62 1.13 26.85
N ASP A 112 -6.69 1.89 27.43
CA ASP A 112 -6.82 3.34 27.63
C ASP A 112 -6.06 4.06 26.51
N LYS A 113 -6.58 5.18 26.01
CA LYS A 113 -6.00 5.95 24.88
C LYS A 113 -5.66 5.03 23.70
N CYS A 114 -6.67 4.31 23.22
CA CYS A 114 -6.51 3.25 22.24
C CYS A 114 -6.58 3.78 20.80
N VAL A 115 -5.54 3.49 20.02
CA VAL A 115 -5.52 3.72 18.57
C VAL A 115 -5.48 2.38 17.84
N VAL A 116 -6.47 2.13 16.99
CA VAL A 116 -6.46 0.98 16.08
C VAL A 116 -6.07 1.46 14.69
N PHE A 117 -4.90 1.04 14.23
CA PHE A 117 -4.47 1.20 12.85
C PHE A 117 -5.20 0.20 11.95
N VAL A 118 -5.76 0.69 10.86
CA VAL A 118 -6.47 -0.11 9.87
C VAL A 118 -5.76 -0.02 8.53
N ALA A 119 -5.36 -1.15 7.95
CA ALA A 119 -4.61 -1.17 6.70
C ALA A 119 -5.07 -2.26 5.73
N HIS A 120 -4.87 -2.03 4.42
CA HIS A 120 -4.96 -3.11 3.44
C HIS A 120 -3.73 -4.03 3.55
N THR A 121 -2.54 -3.44 3.38
CA THR A 121 -1.25 -4.04 3.67
C THR A 121 -0.49 -2.98 4.45
N PRO A 122 0.01 -3.27 5.66
CA PRO A 122 0.49 -2.22 6.54
C PRO A 122 1.88 -1.79 6.10
N LEU A 123 2.01 -0.52 5.71
CA LEU A 123 3.31 0.10 5.38
C LEU A 123 4.09 0.51 6.62
N PHE A 124 5.37 0.73 6.41
CA PHE A 124 6.28 1.16 7.46
C PHE A 124 5.96 2.53 8.10
N VAL A 125 5.21 3.41 7.44
CA VAL A 125 4.90 4.74 8.00
C VAL A 125 4.05 4.61 9.27
N ILE A 126 3.02 3.76 9.27
CA ILE A 126 2.17 3.55 10.45
C ILE A 126 2.94 2.90 11.61
N LEU A 127 4.04 2.18 11.32
CA LEU A 127 4.92 1.67 12.38
C LEU A 127 5.58 2.81 13.14
N ARG A 128 6.09 3.83 12.42
CA ARG A 128 6.69 5.03 13.02
C ARG A 128 5.69 5.75 13.91
N GLU A 129 4.48 5.92 13.40
CA GLU A 129 3.38 6.56 14.14
C GLU A 129 3.03 5.77 15.42
N ALA A 130 2.85 4.45 15.29
CA ALA A 130 2.57 3.55 16.41
C ALA A 130 3.64 3.63 17.50
N MET A 131 4.93 3.63 17.12
CA MET A 131 6.05 3.78 18.07
C MET A 131 5.95 5.06 18.89
N TYR A 132 5.68 6.18 18.25
CA TYR A 132 5.61 7.47 18.93
C TYR A 132 4.32 7.64 19.73
N LEU A 133 3.20 7.09 19.28
CA LEU A 133 1.97 7.03 20.07
C LEU A 133 2.18 6.22 21.35
N LYS A 134 2.80 5.03 21.27
CA LYS A 134 3.14 4.23 22.47
C LYS A 134 4.01 4.99 23.45
N ARG A 135 5.02 5.70 22.97
CA ARG A 135 5.90 6.54 23.82
C ARG A 135 5.15 7.67 24.52
N ASN A 136 4.04 8.13 23.94
CA ASN A 136 3.17 9.14 24.53
C ASN A 136 2.02 8.53 25.34
N GLY A 137 2.10 7.22 25.66
CA GLY A 137 1.17 6.54 26.56
C GLY A 137 -0.15 6.12 25.91
N TYR A 138 -0.19 5.97 24.58
CA TYR A 138 -1.30 5.36 23.87
C TYR A 138 -1.10 3.85 23.77
N SER A 139 -2.18 3.08 23.84
CA SER A 139 -2.18 1.69 23.39
C SER A 139 -2.44 1.66 21.89
N VAL A 140 -1.67 0.89 21.13
CA VAL A 140 -1.77 0.85 19.67
C VAL A 140 -1.92 -0.57 19.17
N TYR A 141 -2.90 -0.78 18.30
CA TYR A 141 -3.22 -2.09 17.73
C TYR A 141 -3.26 -2.00 16.21
N LEU A 142 -2.98 -3.11 15.53
CA LEU A 142 -3.05 -3.21 14.08
C LEU A 142 -4.09 -4.23 13.64
N ALA A 143 -5.07 -3.77 12.87
CA ALA A 143 -6.02 -4.58 12.12
C ALA A 143 -5.72 -4.43 10.62
N SER A 144 -5.22 -5.49 9.97
CA SER A 144 -4.89 -5.43 8.54
C SER A 144 -5.62 -6.48 7.72
N VAL A 145 -5.91 -6.17 6.46
CA VAL A 145 -6.55 -7.11 5.53
C VAL A 145 -5.57 -8.22 5.19
N TRP A 146 -4.33 -7.87 4.83
CA TRP A 146 -3.26 -8.83 4.55
C TRP A 146 -2.22 -8.83 5.67
N ALA A 147 -1.59 -9.99 5.86
CA ALA A 147 -0.47 -10.13 6.77
C ALA A 147 0.73 -9.31 6.30
N VAL A 148 1.55 -8.84 7.25
CA VAL A 148 2.91 -8.42 6.91
C VAL A 148 3.70 -9.65 6.42
N PRO A 149 4.66 -9.46 5.50
CA PRO A 149 5.61 -10.51 5.17
C PRO A 149 6.31 -11.04 6.43
N GLU A 150 6.50 -12.36 6.51
CA GLU A 150 7.09 -13.06 7.66
C GLU A 150 8.43 -12.44 8.10
N PHE A 151 9.28 -12.08 7.14
CA PHE A 151 10.62 -11.55 7.42
C PHE A 151 10.61 -10.15 8.11
N ILE A 152 9.47 -9.44 8.18
CA ILE A 152 9.29 -8.19 8.97
C ILE A 152 8.21 -8.28 10.05
N GLN A 153 7.64 -9.47 10.29
CA GLN A 153 6.59 -9.66 11.29
C GLN A 153 7.05 -9.23 12.69
N GLU A 154 8.27 -9.61 13.09
CA GLU A 154 8.84 -9.26 14.39
C GLU A 154 8.90 -7.75 14.64
N VAL A 155 9.17 -6.96 13.59
CA VAL A 155 9.23 -5.49 13.70
C VAL A 155 7.86 -4.93 14.07
N PHE A 156 6.79 -5.46 13.48
CA PHE A 156 5.42 -5.04 13.80
C PHE A 156 5.00 -5.53 15.19
N ASP A 157 5.27 -6.79 15.54
CA ASP A 157 4.90 -7.35 16.83
C ASP A 157 5.57 -6.62 18.01
N ASN A 158 6.77 -6.09 17.81
CA ASN A 158 7.48 -5.31 18.83
C ASN A 158 6.90 -3.90 19.05
N HIS A 159 6.16 -3.36 18.07
CA HIS A 159 5.72 -1.96 18.07
C HIS A 159 4.20 -1.79 18.16
N PHE A 160 3.44 -2.87 18.07
CA PHE A 160 2.01 -2.89 18.35
C PHE A 160 1.71 -3.71 19.62
N ASP A 161 0.68 -3.35 20.37
CA ASP A 161 0.21 -4.11 21.54
C ASP A 161 -0.60 -5.35 21.14
N GLY A 162 -1.07 -5.38 19.90
CA GLY A 162 -1.64 -6.56 19.25
C GLY A 162 -1.76 -6.34 17.75
N VAL A 163 -1.57 -7.43 16.98
CA VAL A 163 -1.66 -7.43 15.52
C VAL A 163 -2.61 -8.54 15.09
N VAL A 164 -3.52 -8.22 14.17
CA VAL A 164 -4.46 -9.17 13.61
C VAL A 164 -4.64 -8.97 12.11
N TYR A 165 -4.85 -10.08 11.40
CA TYR A 165 -5.04 -10.09 9.96
C TYR A 165 -6.38 -10.72 9.61
N THR A 166 -7.03 -10.26 8.55
CA THR A 166 -8.25 -10.90 8.02
C THR A 166 -8.00 -11.77 6.79
N PHE A 167 -6.73 -11.91 6.38
CA PHE A 167 -6.26 -12.70 5.23
C PHE A 167 -7.07 -12.47 3.95
N GLY A 168 -7.28 -11.21 3.59
CA GLY A 168 -8.02 -10.82 2.39
C GLY A 168 -9.52 -10.66 2.59
N SER A 169 -10.05 -10.95 3.79
CA SER A 169 -11.49 -10.85 4.04
C SER A 169 -11.91 -9.45 4.48
N PHE A 170 -12.54 -8.70 3.58
CA PHE A 170 -13.14 -7.40 3.88
C PHE A 170 -14.42 -7.54 4.69
N ARG A 171 -15.16 -8.65 4.51
CA ARG A 171 -16.33 -8.96 5.32
C ARG A 171 -15.98 -9.17 6.79
N ILE A 172 -14.95 -9.97 7.08
CA ILE A 172 -14.46 -10.16 8.45
C ILE A 172 -13.88 -8.85 8.98
N MET A 173 -13.11 -8.11 8.17
CA MET A 173 -12.62 -6.78 8.56
C MET A 173 -13.77 -5.88 9.00
N ARG A 174 -14.85 -5.78 8.21
CA ARG A 174 -16.01 -4.96 8.55
C ARG A 174 -16.66 -5.37 9.87
N ARG A 175 -16.80 -6.68 10.11
CA ARG A 175 -17.36 -7.20 11.38
C ARG A 175 -16.42 -6.93 12.56
N MET A 176 -15.12 -7.05 12.34
CA MET A 176 -14.11 -6.78 13.35
C MET A 176 -14.13 -5.31 13.74
N LEU A 177 -14.02 -4.38 12.79
CA LEU A 177 -14.06 -2.94 13.08
C LEU A 177 -15.33 -2.55 13.85
N ALA A 178 -16.49 -3.10 13.49
CA ALA A 178 -17.75 -2.84 14.18
C ALA A 178 -17.82 -3.41 15.61
N ALA A 179 -16.94 -4.34 15.98
CA ALA A 179 -16.84 -4.90 17.32
C ALA A 179 -15.79 -4.18 18.19
N LEU A 180 -14.88 -3.40 17.60
CA LEU A 180 -13.87 -2.64 18.33
C LEU A 180 -14.46 -1.35 18.91
N GLU A 181 -13.90 -0.90 20.04
CA GLU A 181 -14.28 0.37 20.68
C GLU A 181 -13.03 1.19 21.02
N PRO A 182 -12.17 1.55 20.04
CA PRO A 182 -11.00 2.37 20.30
C PRO A 182 -11.39 3.85 20.47
N ASP A 183 -10.45 4.68 20.92
CA ASP A 183 -10.61 6.14 20.87
C ASP A 183 -10.45 6.65 19.43
N ILE A 184 -9.54 6.05 18.66
CA ILE A 184 -9.23 6.44 17.28
C ILE A 184 -9.07 5.22 16.38
N PHE A 185 -9.75 5.22 15.23
CA PHE A 185 -9.35 4.45 14.06
C PHE A 185 -8.43 5.30 13.18
N HIS A 186 -7.18 4.86 12.99
CA HIS A 186 -6.23 5.48 12.06
C HIS A 186 -6.11 4.62 10.81
N VAL A 187 -6.72 5.07 9.71
CA VAL A 187 -6.91 4.26 8.50
C VAL A 187 -5.92 4.66 7.42
N GLN A 188 -5.09 3.70 7.02
CA GLN A 188 -4.18 3.87 5.90
C GLN A 188 -4.95 3.81 4.57
N CYS A 189 -5.08 4.96 3.91
CA CYS A 189 -5.84 5.16 2.69
C CYS A 189 -4.90 5.21 1.48
N TRP A 190 -5.00 4.17 0.64
CA TRP A 190 -4.29 4.08 -0.62
C TRP A 190 -5.29 4.20 -1.77
N MET A 191 -4.82 4.74 -2.89
CA MET A 191 -5.55 4.69 -4.16
C MET A 191 -6.03 3.24 -4.42
N TRP A 192 -7.31 3.12 -4.79
CA TRP A 192 -8.06 1.87 -4.97
C TRP A 192 -8.56 1.17 -3.70
N PHE A 193 -8.16 1.61 -2.51
CA PHE A 193 -8.54 1.00 -1.23
C PHE A 193 -9.15 1.99 -0.24
N TYR A 194 -9.57 3.18 -0.69
CA TYR A 194 -10.25 4.18 0.15
C TYR A 194 -11.55 3.68 0.80
N PHE A 195 -12.16 2.62 0.29
CA PHE A 195 -13.33 2.01 0.93
C PHE A 195 -13.04 1.50 2.35
N LEU A 196 -11.77 1.26 2.72
CA LEU A 196 -11.40 0.99 4.12
C LEU A 196 -11.68 2.18 5.03
N GLY A 197 -11.46 3.41 4.56
CA GLY A 197 -11.81 4.64 5.28
C GLY A 197 -13.32 4.70 5.53
N ARG A 198 -14.12 4.50 4.48
CA ARG A 198 -15.59 4.39 4.62
C ARG A 198 -16.01 3.29 5.61
N MET A 199 -15.38 2.12 5.54
CA MET A 199 -15.68 1.01 6.43
C MET A 199 -15.45 1.36 7.91
N ALA A 200 -14.34 2.05 8.22
CA ALA A 200 -14.06 2.52 9.58
C ALA A 200 -15.05 3.63 10.01
N ILE A 201 -15.37 4.58 9.13
CA ILE A 201 -16.37 5.64 9.39
C ILE A 201 -17.73 5.05 9.74
N GLU A 202 -18.18 4.02 9.02
CA GLU A 202 -19.44 3.32 9.30
C GLU A 202 -19.39 2.51 10.62
N ALA A 203 -18.19 2.07 11.03
CA ALA A 203 -17.97 1.28 12.25
C ALA A 203 -17.65 2.12 13.50
N LYS A 204 -17.38 3.43 13.36
CA LYS A 204 -16.66 4.21 14.38
C LYS A 204 -17.31 4.29 15.75
N GLY A 205 -18.63 4.21 15.84
CA GLY A 205 -19.34 4.39 17.10
C GLY A 205 -19.01 5.75 17.75
N GLN A 206 -18.34 5.74 18.90
CA GLN A 206 -17.85 6.95 19.58
C GLN A 206 -16.39 7.31 19.22
N ALA A 207 -15.69 6.44 18.51
CA ALA A 207 -14.32 6.66 18.08
C ALA A 207 -14.23 7.79 17.05
N MET A 208 -13.07 8.43 17.01
CA MET A 208 -12.68 9.30 15.91
C MET A 208 -12.12 8.46 14.76
N VAL A 209 -12.33 8.88 13.52
CA VAL A 209 -11.71 8.28 12.35
C VAL A 209 -10.79 9.28 11.67
N VAL A 210 -9.51 8.92 11.64
CA VAL A 210 -8.46 9.65 10.93
C VAL A 210 -8.08 8.85 9.70
N CYS A 211 -8.14 9.45 8.51
CA CYS A 211 -7.76 8.80 7.26
C CYS A 211 -6.44 9.37 6.73
N GLU A 212 -5.40 8.54 6.68
CA GLU A 212 -4.07 8.92 6.20
C GLU A 212 -3.92 8.61 4.71
N PHE A 213 -3.80 9.64 3.87
CA PHE A 213 -3.66 9.51 2.42
C PHE A 213 -2.21 9.43 1.99
N PHE A 214 -1.87 8.32 1.34
CA PHE A 214 -0.53 8.11 0.76
C PHE A 214 -0.48 8.68 -0.64
N ASP A 215 -1.42 8.26 -1.47
CA ASP A 215 -1.67 8.79 -2.80
C ASP A 215 -3.10 9.32 -2.81
N ILE A 216 -3.37 10.37 -3.60
CA ILE A 216 -4.69 11.00 -3.72
C ILE A 216 -5.11 10.94 -5.19
N THR A 217 -6.14 10.15 -5.50
CA THR A 217 -6.54 9.81 -6.88
C THR A 217 -6.91 11.05 -7.69
N SER A 218 -7.67 11.99 -7.11
CA SER A 218 -8.05 13.23 -7.81
C SER A 218 -6.88 14.21 -8.06
N LEU A 219 -5.79 14.09 -7.28
CA LEU A 219 -4.54 14.83 -7.48
C LEU A 219 -3.54 14.10 -8.37
N TYR A 220 -3.70 12.79 -8.54
CA TYR A 220 -2.77 11.94 -9.29
C TYR A 220 -2.94 12.11 -10.80
N ALA A 221 -4.13 11.91 -11.35
CA ALA A 221 -4.41 12.06 -12.79
C ALA A 221 -5.87 12.43 -13.05
N GLU A 222 -6.16 12.97 -14.23
CA GLU A 222 -7.55 13.19 -14.64
C GLU A 222 -8.29 11.87 -14.83
N ARG A 223 -9.57 11.86 -14.50
CA ARG A 223 -10.43 10.66 -14.59
C ARG A 223 -10.36 10.01 -15.97
N GLU A 224 -10.43 10.81 -17.04
CA GLU A 224 -10.41 10.31 -18.41
C GLU A 224 -9.10 9.61 -18.75
N VAL A 225 -7.99 10.04 -18.14
CA VAL A 225 -6.67 9.39 -18.30
C VAL A 225 -6.66 8.07 -17.55
N LEU A 226 -7.14 8.06 -16.30
CA LEU A 226 -7.25 6.83 -15.49
C LEU A 226 -8.12 5.77 -16.17
N CYS A 227 -9.27 6.17 -16.73
CA CYS A 227 -10.20 5.28 -17.42
C CYS A 227 -9.64 4.62 -18.70
N ARG A 228 -8.47 5.06 -19.21
CA ARG A 228 -7.78 4.38 -20.33
C ARG A 228 -7.09 3.09 -19.89
N HIS A 229 -6.74 2.99 -18.60
CA HIS A 229 -5.96 1.87 -18.05
C HIS A 229 -6.73 1.05 -17.02
N TRP A 230 -7.68 1.67 -16.32
CA TRP A 230 -8.55 0.99 -15.36
C TRP A 230 -10.02 1.10 -15.75
N LYS A 231 -10.83 0.16 -15.25
CA LYS A 231 -12.27 0.15 -15.51
C LYS A 231 -12.91 1.43 -14.96
N PRO A 232 -13.79 2.12 -15.71
CA PRO A 232 -14.44 3.33 -15.22
C PRO A 232 -15.14 3.16 -13.88
N ALA A 233 -15.75 1.99 -13.65
CA ALA A 233 -16.40 1.70 -12.37
C ALA A 233 -15.43 1.67 -11.17
N SER A 234 -14.19 1.22 -11.37
CA SER A 234 -13.16 1.22 -10.32
C SER A 234 -12.66 2.63 -10.04
N VAL A 235 -12.41 3.42 -11.09
CA VAL A 235 -11.98 4.81 -10.97
C VAL A 235 -13.05 5.64 -10.26
N ASP A 236 -14.29 5.59 -10.73
CA ASP A 236 -15.41 6.36 -10.15
C ASP A 236 -15.70 5.95 -8.70
N PHE A 237 -15.58 4.66 -8.40
CA PHE A 237 -15.74 4.17 -7.03
C PHE A 237 -14.69 4.78 -6.11
N ASP A 238 -13.43 4.85 -6.53
CA ASP A 238 -12.34 5.41 -5.74
C ASP A 238 -12.50 6.92 -5.52
N PHE A 239 -12.80 7.69 -6.57
CA PHE A 239 -13.15 9.11 -6.44
C PHE A 239 -14.30 9.34 -5.45
N ALA A 240 -15.31 8.47 -5.47
CA ALA A 240 -16.43 8.59 -4.58
C ALA A 240 -16.09 8.22 -3.13
N MET A 241 -15.21 7.25 -2.89
CA MET A 241 -14.70 6.93 -1.55
C MET A 241 -13.81 8.04 -1.01
N GLU A 242 -12.95 8.61 -1.86
CA GLU A 242 -12.13 9.80 -1.53
C GLU A 242 -13.04 10.96 -1.07
N ARG A 243 -14.07 11.28 -1.86
CA ARG A 243 -15.08 12.28 -1.51
C ARG A 243 -15.79 11.93 -0.20
N PHE A 244 -16.21 10.68 -0.03
CA PHE A 244 -16.91 10.24 1.18
C PHE A 244 -16.04 10.46 2.43
N ILE A 245 -14.77 10.07 2.39
CA ILE A 245 -13.83 10.28 3.49
C ILE A 245 -13.74 11.77 3.84
N LEU A 246 -13.54 12.64 2.85
CA LEU A 246 -13.42 14.09 3.07
C LEU A 246 -14.65 14.74 3.70
N HIS A 247 -15.84 14.14 3.56
CA HIS A 247 -17.08 14.67 4.12
C HIS A 247 -17.50 14.01 5.45
N HIS A 248 -16.91 12.87 5.82
CA HIS A 248 -17.40 12.05 6.94
C HIS A 248 -16.34 11.56 7.92
N ALA A 249 -15.05 11.57 7.56
CA ALA A 249 -13.98 11.37 8.52
C ALA A 249 -13.85 12.57 9.46
N ASP A 250 -13.24 12.36 10.61
CA ASP A 250 -13.06 13.43 11.60
C ASP A 250 -11.81 14.27 11.30
N ALA A 251 -10.78 13.64 10.72
CA ALA A 251 -9.60 14.32 10.18
C ALA A 251 -8.93 13.50 9.07
N VAL A 252 -8.06 14.14 8.30
CA VAL A 252 -7.16 13.48 7.35
C VAL A 252 -5.70 13.78 7.68
N VAL A 253 -4.83 12.82 7.38
CA VAL A 253 -3.37 13.01 7.38
C VAL A 253 -2.87 12.88 5.95
N HIS A 254 -1.92 13.71 5.53
CA HIS A 254 -1.40 13.69 4.16
C HIS A 254 0.06 14.16 4.11
N ARG A 255 0.67 14.02 2.93
CA ARG A 255 2.08 14.40 2.67
C ARG A 255 2.24 15.55 1.67
N PHE A 256 1.14 16.18 1.31
CA PHE A 256 1.13 17.26 0.31
C PHE A 256 1.16 18.64 0.98
N PRO A 257 1.79 19.64 0.35
CA PRO A 257 1.76 21.02 0.81
C PRO A 257 0.35 21.61 0.90
N ALA A 258 0.20 22.63 1.74
CA ALA A 258 -1.09 23.26 2.04
C ALA A 258 -1.84 23.81 0.81
N ASP A 259 -1.15 24.33 -0.21
CA ASP A 259 -1.79 24.81 -1.45
C ASP A 259 -2.41 23.67 -2.25
N VAL A 260 -1.68 22.56 -2.41
CA VAL A 260 -2.15 21.35 -3.10
C VAL A 260 -3.33 20.71 -2.36
N ILE A 261 -3.31 20.71 -1.03
CA ILE A 261 -4.41 20.20 -0.20
C ILE A 261 -5.61 21.14 -0.22
N GLY A 262 -5.40 22.44 -0.33
CA GLY A 262 -6.46 23.41 -0.60
C GLY A 262 -7.20 23.09 -1.90
N GLU A 263 -6.46 22.86 -2.99
CA GLU A 263 -7.04 22.46 -4.29
C GLU A 263 -7.83 21.15 -4.19
N TRP A 264 -7.32 20.16 -3.46
CA TRP A 264 -8.00 18.88 -3.24
C TRP A 264 -9.32 19.03 -2.49
N LYS A 265 -9.32 19.80 -1.39
CA LYS A 265 -10.53 20.06 -0.60
C LYS A 265 -11.56 20.85 -1.39
N ASP A 266 -11.13 21.86 -2.16
CA ASP A 266 -12.03 22.66 -2.99
C ASP A 266 -12.63 21.83 -4.13
N PHE A 267 -11.86 20.91 -4.75
CA PHE A 267 -12.36 19.98 -5.77
C PHE A 267 -13.53 19.13 -5.25
N HIS A 268 -13.47 18.69 -3.99
CA HIS A 268 -14.54 17.91 -3.35
C HIS A 268 -15.56 18.75 -2.57
N GLY A 269 -15.38 20.07 -2.47
CA GLY A 269 -16.22 20.95 -1.66
C GLY A 269 -16.18 20.63 -0.16
N ALA A 270 -15.05 20.15 0.35
CA ALA A 270 -14.88 19.69 1.73
C ALA A 270 -14.13 20.71 2.61
N ARG A 271 -14.34 20.62 3.93
CA ARG A 271 -13.71 21.49 4.95
C ARG A 271 -13.20 20.68 6.15
N ILE A 272 -12.77 19.45 5.90
CA ILE A 272 -12.22 18.55 6.93
C ILE A 272 -10.94 19.10 7.54
N ALA A 273 -10.70 18.79 8.83
CA ALA A 273 -9.42 19.05 9.47
C ALA A 273 -8.33 18.17 8.85
N ASP A 274 -7.15 18.73 8.66
CA ASP A 274 -6.01 18.05 8.04
C ASP A 274 -4.71 18.26 8.82
N LEU A 275 -3.81 17.30 8.67
CA LEU A 275 -2.45 17.36 9.17
C LEU A 275 -1.47 16.94 8.07
N GLU A 276 -0.55 17.83 7.73
CA GLU A 276 0.62 17.48 6.93
C GLU A 276 1.61 16.71 7.79
N MET A 277 1.87 15.46 7.45
CA MET A 277 2.82 14.60 8.14
C MET A 277 3.58 13.73 7.14
N HIS A 278 4.87 14.03 6.99
CA HIS A 278 5.80 13.19 6.25
C HIS A 278 6.26 12.01 7.12
N PRO A 279 6.80 10.93 6.53
CA PRO A 279 7.46 9.87 7.30
C PRO A 279 8.83 10.36 7.79
N PHE A 280 8.82 11.40 8.62
CA PHE A 280 10.00 12.05 9.15
C PHE A 280 10.97 11.04 9.77
N ALA A 281 12.26 11.36 9.72
CA ALA A 281 13.31 10.52 10.27
C ALA A 281 13.06 10.24 11.77
N CYS A 282 13.17 8.98 12.17
CA CYS A 282 13.04 8.54 13.56
C CYS A 282 14.42 8.13 14.08
N PRO A 283 14.89 8.63 15.23
CA PRO A 283 16.21 8.31 15.78
C PRO A 283 16.49 6.81 15.93
N GLU A 284 15.46 5.99 16.07
CA GLU A 284 15.57 4.52 16.22
C GLU A 284 16.06 3.84 14.94
N PHE A 285 15.82 4.46 13.80
CA PHE A 285 16.24 3.96 12.49
C PHE A 285 17.49 4.67 12.00
N VAL A 286 17.99 5.68 12.72
CA VAL A 286 19.20 6.40 12.32
C VAL A 286 20.43 5.51 12.50
N SER A 287 21.22 5.39 11.44
CA SER A 287 22.50 4.70 11.47
C SER A 287 23.51 5.41 10.58
N TYR A 288 24.48 6.05 11.22
CA TYR A 288 25.60 6.70 10.54
C TYR A 288 26.84 5.82 10.70
N LYS A 289 27.34 5.30 9.59
CA LYS A 289 28.61 4.58 9.53
C LYS A 289 29.68 5.50 8.94
N ASP A 290 30.68 5.84 9.75
CA ASP A 290 31.83 6.63 9.31
C ASP A 290 32.86 5.76 8.55
N ASP A 291 32.80 4.44 8.72
CA ASP A 291 33.70 3.46 8.13
C ASP A 291 33.25 3.02 6.74
N LYS A 292 32.93 3.99 5.87
CA LYS A 292 32.64 3.69 4.47
C LYS A 292 33.79 2.88 3.87
N PRO A 293 33.51 1.77 3.16
CA PRO A 293 34.55 0.97 2.53
C PRO A 293 35.46 1.87 1.68
N PRO A 294 36.79 1.64 1.68
CA PRO A 294 37.70 2.41 0.86
C PRO A 294 37.25 2.39 -0.60
N ARG A 295 37.18 3.57 -1.23
CA ARG A 295 36.80 3.66 -2.65
C ARG A 295 37.78 2.85 -3.50
N ARG A 296 37.26 2.03 -4.41
CA ARG A 296 38.04 1.46 -5.50
C ARG A 296 38.17 2.53 -6.59
N GLY A 297 39.18 3.40 -6.46
CA GLY A 297 39.37 4.51 -7.38
C GLY A 297 38.34 5.64 -7.19
N ASN A 298 37.73 6.11 -8.28
CA ASN A 298 36.83 7.28 -8.32
C ASN A 298 35.34 6.91 -8.49
N GLU A 299 34.97 5.65 -8.26
CA GLU A 299 33.61 5.14 -8.46
C GLU A 299 32.64 5.75 -7.44
N ILE A 300 31.54 6.34 -7.92
CA ILE A 300 30.43 6.85 -7.09
C ILE A 300 29.41 5.72 -6.96
N ARG A 301 29.06 5.34 -5.72
CA ARG A 301 28.10 4.26 -5.46
C ARG A 301 26.75 4.82 -5.04
N LEU A 302 25.74 4.54 -5.85
CA LEU A 302 24.37 5.02 -5.71
C LEU A 302 23.48 3.89 -5.19
N VAL A 303 22.53 4.21 -4.30
CA VAL A 303 21.59 3.22 -3.75
C VAL A 303 20.14 3.61 -3.97
N TYR A 304 19.36 2.66 -4.47
CA TYR A 304 17.90 2.71 -4.53
C TYR A 304 17.30 1.64 -3.62
N ALA A 305 16.42 2.02 -2.68
CA ALA A 305 15.74 1.10 -1.78
C ALA A 305 14.22 1.18 -1.89
N GLY A 306 13.60 0.19 -2.53
CA GLY A 306 12.16 -0.07 -2.51
C GLY A 306 11.60 -0.57 -3.84
N THR A 307 10.32 -0.29 -4.11
CA THR A 307 9.59 -0.90 -5.23
C THR A 307 10.29 -0.68 -6.57
N VAL A 308 10.61 -1.76 -7.27
CA VAL A 308 11.12 -1.71 -8.63
C VAL A 308 9.92 -1.73 -9.55
N VAL A 309 9.71 -0.63 -10.30
CA VAL A 309 8.59 -0.53 -11.23
C VAL A 309 9.07 -0.99 -12.61
N PRO A 310 8.49 -2.07 -13.18
CA PRO A 310 8.77 -2.50 -14.53
C PRO A 310 8.05 -1.61 -15.56
N GLU A 311 8.57 -1.55 -16.78
CA GLU A 311 7.90 -0.88 -17.89
C GLU A 311 6.95 -1.87 -18.58
N ASN A 312 5.67 -1.85 -18.21
CA ASN A 312 4.67 -2.76 -18.77
C ASN A 312 3.26 -2.16 -18.78
N LYS A 313 2.25 -2.95 -19.18
CA LYS A 313 0.84 -2.50 -19.27
C LYS A 313 0.23 -2.14 -17.92
N SER A 314 0.70 -2.74 -16.83
CA SER A 314 0.23 -2.46 -15.47
C SER A 314 0.83 -1.15 -14.93
N TYR A 315 1.98 -0.73 -15.47
CA TYR A 315 2.68 0.50 -15.11
C TYR A 315 2.96 1.35 -16.36
N PRO A 316 1.91 1.88 -17.02
CA PRO A 316 2.07 2.70 -18.23
C PRO A 316 2.87 3.96 -17.92
N ILE A 317 3.89 4.27 -18.75
CA ILE A 317 4.79 5.43 -18.59
C ILE A 317 4.03 6.75 -18.41
N GLU A 318 2.88 6.90 -19.05
CA GLU A 318 2.08 8.13 -18.95
C GLU A 318 1.57 8.40 -17.52
N LEU A 319 1.48 7.37 -16.67
CA LEU A 319 1.00 7.50 -15.28
C LEU A 319 2.07 7.12 -14.26
N PHE A 320 3.07 6.33 -14.65
CA PHE A 320 4.15 5.88 -13.78
C PHE A 320 5.49 6.36 -14.33
N PRO A 321 5.93 7.60 -14.02
CA PRO A 321 7.26 8.09 -14.38
C PRO A 321 8.38 7.13 -13.95
N GLU A 322 8.16 6.42 -12.84
CA GLU A 322 9.05 5.40 -12.27
C GLU A 322 9.31 4.20 -13.19
N ALA A 323 8.44 3.93 -14.17
CA ALA A 323 8.65 2.88 -15.16
C ALA A 323 9.92 3.14 -15.99
N ARG A 324 10.34 4.40 -16.15
CA ARG A 324 11.57 4.79 -16.86
C ARG A 324 12.81 4.85 -15.97
N ARG A 325 12.76 4.31 -14.75
CA ARG A 325 13.92 4.22 -13.85
C ARG A 325 15.07 3.44 -14.48
N LEU A 326 14.78 2.37 -15.21
CA LEU A 326 15.82 1.57 -15.89
C LEU A 326 16.67 2.44 -16.83
N GLN A 327 16.05 3.40 -17.51
CA GLN A 327 16.76 4.34 -18.37
C GLN A 327 17.62 5.34 -17.59
N ALA A 328 17.13 5.86 -16.46
CA ALA A 328 17.94 6.68 -15.57
C ALA A 328 19.15 5.90 -15.05
N ILE A 329 18.95 4.65 -14.63
CA ILE A 329 20.04 3.76 -14.20
C ILE A 329 21.07 3.57 -15.31
N ARG A 330 20.64 3.28 -16.54
CA ARG A 330 21.54 3.18 -17.69
C ARG A 330 22.40 4.45 -17.85
N SER A 331 21.81 5.62 -17.75
CA SER A 331 22.54 6.89 -17.87
C SER A 331 23.58 7.09 -16.76
N MET A 332 23.32 6.61 -15.54
CA MET A 332 24.28 6.66 -14.43
C MET A 332 25.44 5.67 -14.64
N LEU A 333 25.14 4.46 -15.12
CA LEU A 333 26.14 3.44 -15.44
C LEU A 333 27.09 3.90 -16.57
N GLU A 334 26.55 4.55 -17.61
CA GLU A 334 27.33 5.12 -18.73
C GLU A 334 28.30 6.23 -18.28
N GLN A 335 28.04 6.87 -17.13
CA GLN A 335 28.93 7.86 -16.51
C GLN A 335 29.98 7.23 -15.58
N GLY A 336 30.02 5.89 -15.48
CA GLY A 336 30.97 5.16 -14.63
C GLY A 336 30.57 5.10 -13.15
N MET A 337 29.28 5.31 -12.83
CA MET A 337 28.75 5.14 -11.48
C MET A 337 28.29 3.69 -11.27
N GLU A 338 28.29 3.24 -10.01
CA GLU A 338 27.68 1.96 -9.63
C GLU A 338 26.30 2.20 -9.02
N VAL A 339 25.34 1.32 -9.32
CA VAL A 339 23.96 1.41 -8.84
C VAL A 339 23.57 0.12 -8.13
N TYR A 340 23.16 0.27 -6.88
CA TYR A 340 22.74 -0.83 -6.01
C TYR A 340 21.24 -0.71 -5.74
N VAL A 341 20.51 -1.78 -6.00
CA VAL A 341 19.04 -1.86 -5.89
C VAL A 341 18.66 -2.85 -4.80
N PHE A 342 18.02 -2.34 -3.75
CA PHE A 342 17.36 -3.12 -2.71
C PHE A 342 15.85 -3.11 -2.99
N PRO A 343 15.25 -4.20 -3.50
CA PRO A 343 13.83 -4.24 -3.78
C PRO A 343 13.01 -4.13 -2.49
N THR A 344 11.74 -3.73 -2.63
CA THR A 344 10.84 -3.69 -1.48
C THR A 344 10.53 -5.11 -1.02
N PRO A 345 10.49 -5.33 0.30
CA PRO A 345 10.13 -6.63 0.83
C PRO A 345 8.70 -7.10 0.54
N TYR A 346 7.80 -6.18 0.19
CA TYR A 346 6.42 -6.49 -0.14
C TYR A 346 6.26 -7.00 -1.58
N SER A 347 7.30 -6.87 -2.42
CA SER A 347 7.27 -7.21 -3.84
C SER A 347 8.66 -7.66 -4.27
N PRO A 348 9.06 -8.89 -3.91
CA PRO A 348 10.36 -9.42 -4.28
C PRO A 348 10.48 -9.52 -5.80
N VAL A 349 11.65 -9.17 -6.33
CA VAL A 349 11.96 -9.22 -7.76
C VAL A 349 12.65 -10.55 -8.07
N ASN A 350 12.19 -11.27 -9.08
CA ASN A 350 12.72 -12.59 -9.46
C ASN A 350 13.19 -12.60 -10.93
N GLU A 351 14.32 -13.25 -11.22
CA GLU A 351 14.86 -13.40 -12.58
C GLU A 351 13.91 -14.15 -13.52
N THR A 352 13.08 -15.05 -12.99
CA THR A 352 12.11 -15.80 -13.80
C THR A 352 10.84 -15.01 -14.11
N ASP A 353 10.67 -13.82 -13.52
CA ASP A 353 9.51 -12.97 -13.77
C ASP A 353 9.74 -12.15 -15.05
N GLU A 354 8.93 -12.43 -16.07
CA GLU A 354 9.02 -11.79 -17.38
C GLU A 354 8.83 -10.27 -17.30
N GLU A 355 8.11 -9.75 -16.29
CA GLU A 355 7.92 -8.31 -16.12
C GLU A 355 9.25 -7.59 -15.81
N TYR A 356 10.21 -8.28 -15.21
CA TYR A 356 11.52 -7.73 -14.84
C TYR A 356 12.65 -8.13 -15.79
N ALA A 357 12.37 -8.84 -16.88
CA ALA A 357 13.39 -9.34 -17.82
C ALA A 357 14.35 -8.24 -18.30
N ALA A 358 13.85 -7.02 -18.52
CA ALA A 358 14.67 -5.88 -18.93
C ALA A 358 15.72 -5.45 -17.87
N TYR A 359 15.39 -5.56 -16.58
CA TYR A 359 16.34 -5.29 -15.49
C TYR A 359 17.43 -6.36 -15.46
N PHE A 360 17.08 -7.64 -15.59
CA PHE A 360 18.06 -8.74 -15.58
C PHE A 360 18.94 -8.77 -16.83
N GLU A 361 18.41 -8.39 -18.00
CA GLU A 361 19.23 -8.19 -19.19
C GLU A 361 20.22 -7.04 -19.03
N MET A 362 19.82 -5.95 -18.36
CA MET A 362 20.74 -4.85 -18.05
C MET A 362 21.82 -5.28 -17.05
N LEU A 363 21.46 -6.07 -16.05
CA LEU A 363 22.37 -6.63 -15.04
C LEU A 363 23.48 -7.48 -15.68
N LYS A 364 23.13 -8.35 -16.66
CA LYS A 364 24.10 -9.17 -17.39
C LYS A 364 25.12 -8.35 -18.20
N ARG A 365 24.73 -7.15 -18.64
CA ARG A 365 25.54 -6.30 -19.54
C ARG A 365 26.36 -5.25 -18.79
N ASN A 366 26.01 -4.95 -17.54
CA ASN A 366 26.60 -3.84 -16.80
C ASN A 366 27.08 -4.32 -15.43
N PRO A 367 28.40 -4.52 -15.24
CA PRO A 367 28.94 -5.01 -13.97
C PRO A 367 28.77 -4.03 -12.80
N GLY A 368 28.50 -2.75 -13.07
CA GLY A 368 28.21 -1.74 -12.04
C GLY A 368 26.75 -1.68 -11.60
N LEU A 369 25.87 -2.52 -12.13
CA LEU A 369 24.51 -2.70 -11.61
C LEU A 369 24.50 -3.88 -10.64
N HIS A 370 23.87 -3.68 -9.48
CA HIS A 370 23.75 -4.72 -8.46
C HIS A 370 22.31 -4.79 -7.97
N PHE A 371 21.68 -5.96 -8.11
CA PHE A 371 20.42 -6.29 -7.45
C PHE A 371 20.73 -7.09 -6.18
N LEU A 372 20.20 -6.64 -5.06
CA LEU A 372 20.45 -7.20 -3.73
C LEU A 372 19.14 -7.71 -3.11
N ASP A 373 19.26 -8.42 -1.99
CA ASP A 373 18.10 -8.89 -1.24
C ASP A 373 17.34 -7.74 -0.57
N SER A 374 16.06 -7.95 -0.28
CA SER A 374 15.27 -6.98 0.49
C SER A 374 15.80 -6.85 1.92
N VAL A 375 15.73 -5.64 2.48
CA VAL A 375 16.22 -5.36 3.84
C VAL A 375 15.04 -4.93 4.74
N PRO A 376 14.93 -5.47 5.96
CA PRO A 376 13.97 -5.00 6.95
C PRO A 376 14.11 -3.49 7.21
N PRO A 377 13.01 -2.74 7.38
CA PRO A 377 13.05 -1.30 7.57
C PRO A 377 13.95 -0.83 8.75
N ASP A 378 13.98 -1.59 9.84
CA ASP A 378 14.81 -1.30 11.04
C ASP A 378 16.32 -1.52 10.81
N LYS A 379 16.69 -2.22 9.74
CA LYS A 379 18.09 -2.48 9.33
C LYS A 379 18.51 -1.70 8.08
N LEU A 380 17.57 -1.03 7.43
CA LEU A 380 17.80 -0.41 6.14
C LEU A 380 18.88 0.67 6.21
N ALA A 381 18.78 1.61 7.15
CA ALA A 381 19.75 2.70 7.27
C ALA A 381 21.17 2.19 7.54
N GLU A 382 21.31 1.19 8.42
CA GLU A 382 22.59 0.55 8.71
C GLU A 382 23.19 -0.09 7.45
N THR A 383 22.35 -0.72 6.65
CA THR A 383 22.76 -1.43 5.44
C THR A 383 23.21 -0.47 4.34
N ILE A 384 22.53 0.66 4.18
CA ILE A 384 22.77 1.58 3.08
C ILE A 384 23.72 2.74 3.43
N SER A 385 24.07 2.96 4.69
CA SER A 385 24.97 4.06 5.10
C SER A 385 26.37 4.00 4.47
N VAL A 386 26.75 2.84 3.92
CA VAL A 386 28.03 2.64 3.22
C VAL A 386 28.11 3.26 1.82
N TYR A 387 26.97 3.67 1.24
CA TYR A 387 26.89 4.25 -0.11
C TYR A 387 27.19 5.75 -0.14
N ASP A 388 27.38 6.32 -1.33
CA ASP A 388 27.69 7.75 -1.50
C ASP A 388 26.42 8.60 -1.56
N TYR A 389 25.38 8.14 -2.29
CA TYR A 389 24.10 8.84 -2.42
C TYR A 389 22.91 7.87 -2.44
N GLY A 390 21.80 8.29 -1.82
CA GLY A 390 20.48 7.72 -2.11
C GLY A 390 19.94 8.32 -3.41
N ILE A 391 19.22 7.52 -4.21
CA ILE A 391 18.63 8.00 -5.47
C ILE A 391 17.11 7.81 -5.49
N LEU A 392 16.42 8.84 -5.99
CA LEU A 392 15.00 8.85 -6.37
C LEU A 392 14.89 9.47 -7.77
N LEU A 393 15.54 8.83 -8.73
CA LEU A 393 15.66 9.29 -10.10
C LEU A 393 14.92 8.36 -11.07
N SER A 394 14.22 8.96 -12.01
CA SER A 394 13.62 8.35 -13.20
C SER A 394 13.79 9.30 -14.39
N ASP A 395 13.79 8.78 -15.62
CA ASP A 395 13.85 9.63 -16.81
C ASP A 395 12.44 10.18 -17.12
N ILE A 396 12.13 11.36 -16.57
CA ILE A 396 10.81 11.98 -16.68
C ILE A 396 10.72 12.76 -18.00
N ASP A 397 9.75 12.37 -18.82
CA ASP A 397 9.43 13.02 -20.09
C ASP A 397 8.07 13.72 -19.95
N LEU A 398 8.11 15.04 -19.72
CA LEU A 398 6.92 15.84 -19.41
C LEU A 398 5.89 15.85 -20.55
N ASP A 399 6.31 15.58 -21.79
CA ASP A 399 5.41 15.47 -22.94
C ASP A 399 4.61 14.16 -22.92
N LEU A 400 5.19 13.10 -22.36
CA LEU A 400 4.59 11.77 -22.28
C LEU A 400 3.70 11.60 -21.05
N ILE A 401 4.11 12.12 -19.89
CA ILE A 401 3.33 11.96 -18.67
C ILE A 401 1.97 12.67 -18.77
N LYS A 402 0.99 12.10 -18.06
CA LYS A 402 -0.41 12.53 -17.97
C LYS A 402 -0.90 12.59 -16.52
N VAL A 403 0.03 12.49 -15.56
CA VAL A 403 -0.22 12.85 -14.16
C VAL A 403 -0.49 14.36 -14.05
N LYS A 404 -1.26 14.77 -13.04
CA LYS A 404 -1.59 16.18 -12.83
C LYS A 404 -0.40 16.95 -12.27
N ASP A 405 -0.39 18.25 -12.53
CA ASP A 405 0.63 19.16 -11.98
C ASP A 405 0.59 19.18 -10.44
N ALA A 406 -0.57 18.95 -9.81
CA ALA A 406 -0.68 18.83 -8.36
C ALA A 406 0.19 17.70 -7.78
N LEU A 407 0.23 16.53 -8.44
CA LEU A 407 1.14 15.44 -8.07
C LEU A 407 2.61 15.88 -8.21
N MET A 408 2.96 16.46 -9.36
CA MET A 408 4.34 16.91 -9.63
C MET A 408 4.78 18.03 -8.67
N ARG A 409 3.86 18.88 -8.22
CA ARG A 409 4.16 19.94 -7.26
C ARG A 409 4.26 19.43 -5.84
N GLY A 410 3.41 18.50 -5.40
CA GLY A 410 3.26 18.17 -3.98
C GLY A 410 3.75 16.80 -3.53
N ALA A 411 4.00 15.85 -4.44
CA ALA A 411 4.38 14.50 -4.04
C ALA A 411 5.79 14.43 -3.45
N VAL A 412 5.92 13.72 -2.32
CA VAL A 412 7.20 13.41 -1.67
C VAL A 412 7.32 11.90 -1.46
N GLY A 413 8.40 11.32 -1.99
CA GLY A 413 8.67 9.88 -1.83
C GLY A 413 9.05 9.54 -0.39
N THR A 414 8.38 8.55 0.22
CA THR A 414 8.64 8.13 1.62
C THR A 414 10.09 7.75 1.89
N LYS A 415 10.77 7.22 0.87
CA LYS A 415 12.17 6.78 0.90
C LYS A 415 13.17 7.91 1.15
N LEU A 416 12.79 9.16 0.86
CA LEU A 416 13.65 10.33 1.08
C LEU A 416 14.19 10.33 2.51
N PHE A 417 13.31 10.13 3.49
CA PHE A 417 13.66 10.18 4.91
C PHE A 417 14.48 8.97 5.37
N ALA A 418 14.29 7.80 4.75
CA ALA A 418 15.12 6.63 5.03
C ALA A 418 16.60 6.84 4.61
N TYR A 419 16.83 7.60 3.53
CA TYR A 419 18.20 7.97 3.14
C TYR A 419 18.81 8.99 4.11
N LEU A 420 18.01 9.92 4.64
CA LEU A 420 18.47 10.86 5.68
C LEU A 420 18.85 10.15 6.98
N GLU A 421 18.11 9.10 7.36
CA GLU A 421 18.44 8.24 8.50
C GLU A 421 19.76 7.49 8.32
N ALA A 422 20.11 7.15 7.09
CA ALA A 422 21.40 6.55 6.74
C ALA A 422 22.54 7.57 6.58
N GLY A 423 22.26 8.87 6.74
CA GLY A 423 23.23 9.95 6.52
C GLY A 423 23.62 10.13 5.06
N LEU A 424 22.77 9.71 4.12
CA LEU A 424 23.04 9.82 2.69
C LEU A 424 22.45 11.12 2.12
N PRO A 425 23.24 11.93 1.39
CA PRO A 425 22.67 12.92 0.51
C PRO A 425 21.83 12.25 -0.59
N VAL A 426 20.74 12.90 -1.00
CA VAL A 426 19.77 12.29 -1.94
C VAL A 426 19.74 13.02 -3.28
N LEU A 427 19.77 12.26 -4.37
CA LEU A 427 19.53 12.77 -5.72
C LEU A 427 18.07 12.55 -6.10
N VAL A 428 17.36 13.62 -6.45
CA VAL A 428 15.93 13.60 -6.78
C VAL A 428 15.64 14.25 -8.12
N ASN A 429 14.55 13.86 -8.77
CA ASN A 429 14.05 14.53 -9.96
C ASN A 429 13.62 15.97 -9.64
N ALA A 430 14.16 16.96 -10.36
CA ALA A 430 13.78 18.37 -10.21
C ALA A 430 12.34 18.64 -10.65
N GLU A 431 11.75 17.74 -11.44
CA GLU A 431 10.35 17.82 -11.86
C GLU A 431 9.37 17.65 -10.69
N TYR A 432 9.74 16.91 -9.64
CA TYR A 432 8.97 16.80 -8.40
C TYR A 432 9.29 17.96 -7.47
N ARG A 433 8.52 19.06 -7.55
CA ARG A 433 8.91 20.37 -7.02
C ARG A 433 9.06 20.39 -5.50
N GLU A 434 8.11 19.83 -4.75
CA GLU A 434 8.20 19.80 -3.30
C GLU A 434 9.37 18.93 -2.81
N MET A 435 9.55 17.75 -3.42
CA MET A 435 10.70 16.89 -3.10
C MET A 435 12.03 17.59 -3.42
N ALA A 436 12.13 18.28 -4.56
CA ALA A 436 13.29 19.07 -4.94
C ALA A 436 13.54 20.24 -3.98
N ARG A 437 12.47 20.92 -3.53
CA ARG A 437 12.53 22.01 -2.55
C ARG A 437 13.09 21.51 -1.22
N ILE A 438 12.51 20.45 -0.65
CA ILE A 438 12.96 19.85 0.62
C ILE A 438 14.46 19.51 0.55
N VAL A 439 14.88 18.86 -0.54
CA VAL A 439 16.27 18.43 -0.70
C VAL A 439 17.25 19.60 -0.81
N THR A 440 16.90 20.63 -1.58
CA THR A 440 17.80 21.75 -1.88
C THR A 440 17.83 22.81 -0.79
N GLU A 441 16.67 23.20 -0.23
CA GLU A 441 16.59 24.23 0.83
C GLU A 441 17.23 23.79 2.14
N HIS A 442 17.13 22.50 2.47
CA HIS A 442 17.75 21.93 3.68
C HIS A 442 19.20 21.45 3.45
N GLY A 443 19.72 21.52 2.23
CA GLY A 443 21.09 21.09 1.92
C GLY A 443 21.34 19.60 2.11
N VAL A 444 20.30 18.77 1.96
CA VAL A 444 20.35 17.31 2.19
C VAL A 444 20.51 16.51 0.90
N GLY A 445 20.83 17.16 -0.21
CA GLY A 445 21.07 16.50 -1.50
C GLY A 445 20.98 17.46 -2.68
N MET A 446 20.64 16.92 -3.86
CA MET A 446 20.57 17.68 -5.10
C MET A 446 19.34 17.30 -5.94
N ALA A 447 18.72 18.31 -6.55
CA ALA A 447 17.71 18.12 -7.57
C ALA A 447 18.35 18.09 -8.97
N VAL A 448 18.03 17.07 -9.77
CA VAL A 448 18.57 16.86 -11.11
C VAL A 448 17.44 16.83 -12.12
N LYS A 449 17.59 17.57 -13.22
CA LYS A 449 16.62 17.56 -14.32
C LYS A 449 16.77 16.33 -15.20
N SER A 450 15.65 15.78 -15.64
CA SER A 450 15.61 14.79 -16.70
C SER A 450 16.04 15.43 -18.03
N TRP A 451 16.65 14.64 -18.93
CA TRP A 451 17.25 15.19 -20.17
C TRP A 451 16.23 15.93 -21.08
N LYS A 452 14.97 15.51 -21.04
CA LYS A 452 13.89 16.04 -21.88
C LYS A 452 13.00 17.11 -21.22
N SER A 453 13.24 17.49 -19.97
CA SER A 453 12.52 18.59 -19.31
C SER A 453 13.17 19.94 -19.62
N ARG A 454 13.04 20.40 -20.88
CA ARG A 454 13.51 21.73 -21.29
C ARG A 454 12.50 22.82 -20.98
#